data_AF-A0A287CUZ9-F1
#
_entry.id   AF-A0A287CUZ9-F1
#
_cell.length_a   1.000
_cell.length_b   1.000
_cell.length_c   1.000
_cell.angle_alpha   90.00
_cell.angle_beta   90.00
_cell.angle_gamma   90.00
#
_symmetry.space_group_name_H-M   'P 1'
#
loop_
_entity.id
_entity.type
_entity.pdbx_description
1 polymer ?
#
loop_
_entity_poly.entity_id
_entity_poly.type
_entity_poly.pdbx_seq_one_letter_code
_entity_poly.pdbx_strand_id
1 'polypeptide(L)'
;MYAKYETGENTVFVDTKKLPIIKKKDVTFNLKIRDIDAATEAKHRLEERQRAEARERKEKEIQWETKLFHECWVYDEPLLKRLGAVKH
;
A
#
# COMPACT_ATOMS: atom_id res chain seq x y z
N MET A 1 3.63 8.50 -4.40
CA MET A 1 2.40 9.32 -4.39
C MET A 1 2.81 10.78 -4.29
N TYR A 2 2.05 11.67 -4.92
CA TYR A 2 2.35 13.10 -4.93
C TYR A 2 1.43 13.81 -3.92
N ALA A 3 1.99 14.71 -3.11
CA ALA A 3 1.20 15.68 -2.34
C ALA A 3 1.06 16.94 -3.18
N LYS A 4 -0.16 17.46 -3.27
CA LYS A 4 -0.45 18.76 -3.87
C LYS A 4 -0.71 19.74 -2.74
N TYR A 5 0.16 20.73 -2.59
CA TYR A 5 0.04 21.75 -1.55
C TYR A 5 -0.89 22.87 -2.02
N GLU A 6 -1.39 23.68 -1.07
CA GLU A 6 -2.23 24.85 -1.36
C GLU A 6 -1.52 25.88 -2.26
N THR A 7 -0.18 25.87 -2.24
CA THR A 7 0.69 26.66 -3.13
C THR A 7 0.65 26.18 -4.59
N GLY A 8 -0.03 25.07 -4.88
CA GLY A 8 -0.09 24.44 -6.21
C GLY A 8 1.13 23.56 -6.53
N GLU A 9 2.10 23.47 -5.64
CA GLU A 9 3.29 22.64 -5.82
C GLU A 9 2.94 21.15 -5.65
N ASN A 10 3.43 20.32 -6.58
CA ASN A 10 3.33 18.87 -6.51
C ASN A 10 4.69 18.30 -6.13
N THR A 11 4.81 17.68 -4.95
CA THR A 11 6.05 17.00 -4.57
C THR A 11 5.81 15.50 -4.39
N VAL A 12 6.81 14.69 -4.74
CA VAL A 12 6.77 13.26 -4.38
C VAL A 12 6.86 13.20 -2.87
N PHE A 13 5.79 12.74 -2.22
CA PHE A 13 5.69 12.66 -0.77
C PHE A 13 5.95 11.25 -0.24
N VAL A 14 5.64 10.23 -1.06
CA VAL A 14 5.79 8.81 -0.71
C VAL A 14 6.52 8.06 -1.82
N ASP A 15 7.62 7.37 -1.49
CA ASP A 15 8.34 6.47 -2.40
C ASP A 15 7.58 5.16 -2.61
N THR A 16 6.75 5.12 -3.66
CA THR A 16 5.92 3.95 -3.99
C THR A 16 6.70 2.73 -4.47
N LYS A 17 8.01 2.86 -4.77
CA LYS A 17 8.83 1.73 -5.21
C LYS A 17 9.24 0.86 -4.03
N LYS A 18 9.41 1.45 -2.85
CA LYS A 18 9.86 0.76 -1.62
C LYS A 18 8.73 0.30 -0.70
N LEU A 19 7.47 0.66 -1.00
CA LEU A 19 6.37 0.27 -0.12
C LEU A 19 6.15 -1.26 -0.13
N PRO A 20 6.04 -1.91 1.05
CA PRO A 20 5.74 -3.34 1.17
C PRO A 20 4.26 -3.65 0.92
N ILE A 21 3.62 -2.90 0.02
CA ILE A 21 2.24 -3.18 -0.42
C ILE A 21 2.28 -4.55 -1.08
N ILE A 22 1.38 -5.44 -0.66
CA ILE A 22 1.10 -6.69 -1.36
C ILE A 22 0.59 -6.29 -2.75
N LYS A 23 1.52 -6.20 -3.70
CA LYS A 23 1.21 -5.89 -5.09
C LYS A 23 0.35 -7.05 -5.59
N LYS A 24 -0.71 -6.74 -6.34
CA LYS A 24 -1.54 -7.73 -7.05
C LYS A 24 -0.76 -8.31 -8.25
N LYS A 25 0.46 -8.79 -8.01
CA LYS A 25 1.47 -9.12 -9.04
C LYS A 25 0.88 -10.08 -10.06
N ASP A 26 0.32 -11.19 -9.58
CA ASP A 26 -0.20 -12.25 -10.45
C ASP A 26 -1.42 -11.79 -11.24
N VAL A 27 -2.34 -11.05 -10.59
CA VAL A 27 -3.49 -10.44 -11.29
C VAL A 27 -3.01 -9.51 -12.40
N THR A 28 -2.05 -8.62 -12.11
CA THR A 28 -1.52 -7.68 -13.10
C THR A 28 -0.72 -8.35 -14.20
N PHE A 29 -0.04 -9.46 -13.91
CA PHE A 29 0.72 -10.22 -14.89
C PHE A 29 -0.24 -10.94 -15.85
N ASN A 30 -1.22 -11.67 -15.31
CA ASN A 30 -2.21 -12.41 -16.11
C ASN A 30 -3.06 -11.48 -16.99
N LEU A 31 -3.46 -10.31 -16.48
CA LEU A 31 -4.14 -9.30 -17.30
C LEU A 31 -3.27 -8.78 -18.46
N LYS A 32 -1.95 -8.63 -18.26
CA LYS A 32 -1.03 -8.17 -19.33
C LYS A 32 -0.90 -9.19 -20.46
N ILE A 33 -0.90 -10.48 -20.12
CA ILE A 33 -0.88 -11.57 -21.11
C ILE A 33 -2.29 -11.94 -21.61
N ARG A 34 -3.32 -11.18 -21.21
CA ARG A 34 -4.73 -11.37 -21.55
C ARG A 34 -5.30 -12.73 -21.11
N ASP A 35 -4.69 -13.36 -20.12
CA ASP A 35 -5.19 -14.56 -19.47
C ASP A 35 -6.20 -14.17 -18.38
N ILE A 36 -7.48 -14.16 -18.76
CA ILE A 36 -8.56 -13.67 -17.89
C ILE A 36 -8.89 -14.67 -16.79
N ASP A 37 -8.83 -15.97 -17.09
CA ASP A 37 -9.15 -17.03 -16.14
C ASP A 37 -8.11 -17.06 -15.02
N ALA A 38 -6.82 -17.04 -15.37
CA ALA A 38 -5.75 -16.98 -14.39
C ALA A 38 -5.76 -15.67 -13.59
N ALA A 39 -6.15 -14.54 -14.21
CA ALA A 39 -6.30 -13.27 -13.49
C ALA A 39 -7.44 -13.32 -12.47
N THR A 40 -8.56 -13.95 -12.83
CA THR A 40 -9.75 -14.10 -11.99
C THR A 40 -9.46 -15.02 -10.80
N GLU A 41 -8.81 -16.15 -11.05
CA GLU A 41 -8.42 -17.08 -9.99
C GLU A 41 -7.39 -16.45 -9.03
N ALA A 42 -6.39 -15.75 -9.56
CA ALA A 42 -5.43 -15.01 -8.74
C ALA A 42 -6.10 -13.92 -7.89
N LYS A 43 -7.12 -13.24 -8.43
CA LYS A 43 -7.92 -12.26 -7.69
C LYS A 43 -8.70 -12.93 -6.57
N HIS A 44 -9.40 -14.04 -6.86
CA HIS A 44 -10.17 -14.79 -5.87
C HIS A 44 -9.29 -15.23 -4.70
N ARG A 45 -8.17 -15.90 -4.99
CA ARG A 45 -7.21 -16.36 -3.96
C ARG A 45 -6.70 -15.22 -3.09
N LEU A 46 -6.38 -14.06 -3.69
CA LEU A 46 -5.91 -12.90 -2.95
C LEU A 46 -6.97 -12.35 -2.00
N GLU A 47 -8.21 -12.21 -2.47
CA GLU A 47 -9.32 -11.69 -1.67
C GLU A 47 -9.73 -12.65 -0.56
N GLU A 48 -9.73 -13.95 -0.83
CA GLU A 48 -10.01 -14.98 0.17
C GLU A 48 -8.96 -14.99 1.28
N ARG A 49 -7.68 -14.89 0.93
CA ARG A 49 -6.59 -14.76 1.91
C ARG A 49 -6.75 -13.51 2.78
N GLN A 50 -7.05 -12.36 2.18
CA GLN A 50 -7.29 -11.12 2.93
C GLN A 50 -8.48 -11.25 3.88
N ARG A 51 -9.56 -11.94 3.46
CA ARG A 51 -10.73 -12.21 4.29
C ARG A 51 -10.42 -13.19 5.42
N ALA A 52 -9.60 -14.21 5.18
CA ALA A 52 -9.13 -15.14 6.22
C ALA A 52 -8.28 -14.41 7.27
N GLU A 53 -7.30 -13.61 6.86
CA GLU A 53 -6.48 -12.83 7.79
C GLU A 53 -7.31 -11.80 8.58
N ALA A 54 -8.34 -11.19 7.97
CA ALA A 54 -9.25 -10.29 8.68
C ALA A 54 -10.12 -11.03 9.72
N ARG A 55 -10.59 -12.24 9.40
CA ARG A 55 -11.30 -13.11 10.36
C ARG A 55 -10.39 -13.48 11.54
N GLU A 56 -9.17 -13.91 11.26
CA GLU A 56 -8.20 -14.28 12.29
C GLU A 56 -7.87 -13.09 13.22
N ARG A 57 -7.71 -11.87 12.68
CA ARG A 57 -7.51 -10.66 13.50
C ARG A 57 -8.71 -10.41 14.41
N LYS A 58 -9.93 -10.57 13.90
CA LYS A 58 -11.16 -10.42 14.68
C LYS A 58 -11.26 -11.47 15.80
N GLU A 59 -10.95 -12.72 15.50
CA GLU A 59 -10.95 -13.83 16.47
C GLU A 59 -9.90 -13.64 17.57
N LYS A 60 -8.74 -13.07 17.24
CA LYS A 60 -7.67 -12.77 18.18
C LYS A 60 -7.83 -11.41 18.89
N GLU A 61 -8.91 -10.68 18.62
CA GLU A 61 -9.15 -9.32 19.11
C GLU A 61 -8.01 -8.33 18.81
N ILE A 62 -7.28 -8.56 17.72
CA ILE A 62 -6.17 -7.71 17.27
C ILE A 62 -6.74 -6.54 16.47
N GLN A 63 -6.45 -5.31 16.92
CA GLN A 63 -6.79 -4.13 16.14
C GLN A 63 -5.96 -4.05 14.86
N TRP A 64 -6.59 -3.63 13.76
CA TRP A 64 -5.90 -3.40 12.51
C TRP A 64 -5.13 -2.07 12.57
N GLU A 65 -3.82 -2.14 12.39
CA GLU A 65 -2.94 -0.98 12.30
C GLU A 65 -2.41 -0.80 10.88
N THR A 66 -2.40 0.45 10.41
CA THR A 66 -1.87 0.82 9.11
C THR A 66 -0.34 0.90 9.16
N LYS A 67 0.34 0.13 8.30
CA LYS A 67 1.81 -0.05 8.35
C LYS A 67 2.66 1.21 8.06
N LEU A 68 2.07 2.25 7.50
CA LEU A 68 2.79 3.37 6.88
C LEU A 68 2.15 4.73 7.14
N PHE A 69 0.97 4.74 7.74
CA PHE A 69 0.19 5.95 7.94
C PHE A 69 -0.38 5.92 9.35
N HIS A 70 -0.31 7.04 10.06
CA HIS A 70 -0.93 7.21 11.37
C HIS A 70 -1.63 8.58 11.44
N GLU A 71 -2.59 8.74 12.35
CA GLU A 71 -3.33 9.99 12.66
C GLU A 71 -3.69 10.91 11.46
N CYS A 72 -4.96 10.92 11.04
CA CYS A 72 -5.43 11.70 9.87
C CYS A 72 -4.69 11.37 8.55
N TRP A 73 -4.24 10.13 8.36
CA TRP A 73 -3.55 9.66 7.14
C TRP A 73 -2.20 10.34 6.90
N VAL A 74 -1.50 10.75 7.96
CA VAL A 74 -0.13 11.27 7.86
C VAL A 74 0.82 10.08 7.59
N TYR A 75 1.66 10.22 6.56
CA TYR A 75 2.66 9.20 6.22
C TYR A 75 3.84 9.24 7.20
N ASP A 76 4.30 8.07 7.65
CA ASP A 76 5.29 7.96 8.74
C ASP A 76 6.73 8.36 8.35
N GLU A 77 7.08 8.12 7.08
CA GLU A 77 8.41 8.38 6.53
C GLU A 77 8.39 9.40 5.37
N PRO A 78 7.85 10.62 5.59
CA PRO A 78 7.77 11.60 4.52
C PRO A 78 9.18 11.95 4.04
N LEU A 79 9.34 12.10 2.73
CA LEU A 79 10.64 12.39 2.11
C LEU A 79 11.33 13.60 2.75
N LEU A 80 10.56 14.60 3.20
CA LEU A 80 11.05 15.75 3.97
C LEU A 80 11.79 15.35 5.26
N LYS A 81 11.30 14.36 6.03
CA LYS A 81 11.94 13.90 7.27
C LYS A 81 13.29 13.24 6.97
N ARG A 82 13.37 12.50 5.86
CA ARG A 82 14.62 11.87 5.39
C ARG A 82 15.64 12.89 4.88
N LEU A 83 15.19 13.95 4.20
CA LEU A 83 16.07 15.00 3.67
C LEU A 83 16.47 16.04 4.74
N GLY A 84 15.63 16.28 5.74
CA GLY A 84 15.92 17.13 6.90
C GLY A 84 16.91 16.51 7.88
N ALA A 85 16.95 15.18 7.98
CA ALA A 85 17.93 14.43 8.78
C ALA A 85 19.37 14.45 8.21
N VAL A 86 19.60 15.10 7.06
CA VAL A 86 20.93 15.23 6.42
C VAL A 86 21.59 16.59 6.72
N LYS A 87 21.11 17.34 7.71
CA LYS A 87 21.78 18.58 8.15
C LYS A 87 22.56 18.34 9.46
N HIS A 88 23.86 18.59 9.35
CA HIS A 88 24.88 18.60 10.41
C HIS A 88 24.49 19.44 11.63
#